data_AF-A0AA38PRF1-F1
#
_entry.id   AF-A0AA38PRF1-F1
#
_cell.length_a   1.000
_cell.length_b   1.000
_cell.length_c   1.000
_cell.angle_alpha   90.00
_cell.angle_beta   90.00
_cell.angle_gamma   90.00
#
_symmetry.space_group_name_H-M   'P 1'
#
loop_
_entity.id
_entity.type
_entity.pdbx_description
1 polymer ?
#
loop_
_entity_poly.entity_id
_entity_poly.type
_entity_poly.pdbx_seq_one_letter_code
_entity_poly.pdbx_strand_id
1 'polypeptide(L)'
;RLEKFVEDPDKHGPGLRCTYLDTSATSIEQLMASRWNQLFIHTLATECADIAKNSRDPKRFAQMDWSLLARDRVYRALLSISKARPRPGETKKEAL
;
A
#
# COMPACT_ATOMS: atom_id res chain seq x y z
N ARG A 1 -7.47 15.22 3.41
CA ARG A 1 -8.00 13.83 3.61
C ARG A 1 -7.06 13.05 4.50
N LEU A 2 -5.75 13.09 4.23
CA LEU A 2 -4.73 12.61 5.16
C LEU A 2 -4.73 13.40 6.48
N GLU A 3 -4.75 14.74 6.41
CA GLU A 3 -4.84 15.62 7.60
C GLU A 3 -6.08 15.31 8.47
N LYS A 4 -7.22 15.05 7.85
CA LYS A 4 -8.46 14.66 8.55
C LYS A 4 -8.42 13.24 9.14
N PHE A 5 -7.67 12.33 8.50
CA PHE A 5 -7.44 10.99 9.04
C PHE A 5 -6.53 11.02 10.26
N VAL A 6 -5.53 11.92 10.29
CA VAL A 6 -4.68 12.15 11.46
C VAL A 6 -5.49 12.75 12.63
N GLU A 7 -6.50 13.58 12.35
CA GLU A 7 -7.39 14.14 13.39
C GLU A 7 -8.36 13.13 14.01
N ASP A 8 -9.03 12.29 13.21
CA ASP A 8 -10.04 11.33 13.67
C ASP A 8 -9.98 10.03 12.83
N PRO A 9 -9.20 9.02 13.30
CA PRO A 9 -8.98 7.79 12.55
C PRO A 9 -10.20 6.90 12.43
N ASP A 10 -11.15 6.95 13.38
CA ASP A 10 -12.33 6.07 13.36
C ASP A 10 -13.40 6.60 12.39
N LYS A 11 -13.56 7.92 12.33
CA LYS A 11 -14.53 8.58 11.44
C LYS A 11 -14.02 8.79 10.02
N HIS A 12 -12.72 9.00 9.89
CA HIS A 12 -12.06 9.23 8.60
C HIS A 12 -11.19 8.05 8.18
N GLY A 13 -11.36 6.94 8.89
CA GLY A 13 -10.65 5.71 8.68
C GLY A 13 -10.81 5.16 7.27
N PRO A 14 -9.82 4.39 6.83
CA PRO A 14 -9.88 3.67 5.58
C PRO A 14 -11.13 2.79 5.52
N GLY A 15 -12.19 3.20 4.80
CA GLY A 15 -13.37 2.37 4.58
C GLY A 15 -12.99 1.05 3.90
N LEU A 16 -13.88 0.04 3.85
CA LEU A 16 -13.62 -1.32 3.29
C LEU A 16 -12.82 -1.34 1.98
N ARG A 17 -12.91 -0.31 1.15
CA ARG A 17 -12.12 -0.17 -0.06
C ARG A 17 -10.59 -0.11 0.18
N CYS A 18 -10.14 0.34 1.36
CA CYS A 18 -8.73 0.66 1.65
C CYS A 18 -7.96 -0.59 2.07
N THR A 19 -8.63 -1.74 2.03
CA THR A 19 -8.09 -3.06 2.32
C THR A 19 -7.40 -3.67 1.10
N TYR A 20 -7.50 -3.03 -0.08
CA TYR A 20 -6.94 -3.54 -1.32
C TYR A 20 -6.11 -2.48 -2.08
N LEU A 21 -5.16 -2.98 -2.87
CA LEU A 21 -4.42 -2.18 -3.84
C LEU A 21 -5.31 -1.91 -5.06
N ASP A 22 -5.33 -0.66 -5.51
CA ASP A 22 -5.94 -0.30 -6.79
C ASP A 22 -5.04 -0.80 -7.93
N THR A 23 -5.60 -1.65 -8.78
CA THR A 23 -4.93 -2.31 -9.92
C THR A 23 -5.57 -1.95 -11.27
N SER A 24 -6.46 -0.96 -11.28
CA SER A 24 -7.30 -0.63 -12.44
C SER A 24 -6.58 0.11 -13.57
N ALA A 25 -5.44 0.74 -13.29
CA ALA A 25 -4.68 1.53 -14.27
C ALA A 25 -3.73 0.66 -15.12
N THR A 26 -3.38 1.18 -16.29
CA THR A 26 -2.60 0.43 -17.29
C THR A 26 -1.08 0.57 -17.15
N SER A 27 -0.60 1.55 -16.38
CA SER A 27 0.83 1.79 -16.13
C SER A 27 1.14 1.84 -14.64
N ILE A 28 2.37 1.46 -14.28
CA ILE A 28 2.83 1.46 -12.89
C ILE A 28 2.87 2.89 -12.31
N GLU A 29 3.20 3.88 -13.14
CA GLU A 29 3.20 5.29 -12.75
C GLU A 29 1.80 5.74 -12.35
N GLN A 30 0.78 5.37 -13.14
CA GLN A 30 -0.62 5.67 -12.83
C GLN A 30 -1.09 4.92 -11.57
N LEU A 31 -0.72 3.65 -11.42
CA LEU A 31 -1.04 2.87 -10.22
C LEU A 31 -0.40 3.50 -8.97
N MET A 32 0.85 3.94 -9.04
CA MET A 32 1.53 4.61 -7.92
C MET A 32 1.01 6.03 -7.67
N ALA A 33 0.51 6.71 -8.69
CA ALA A 33 -0.12 8.02 -8.59
C ALA A 33 -1.57 7.95 -8.08
N SER A 34 -2.19 6.77 -8.09
CA SER A 34 -3.54 6.58 -7.56
C SER A 34 -3.60 7.06 -6.13
N ARG A 35 -4.55 7.97 -5.85
CA ARG A 35 -4.81 8.48 -4.49
C ARG A 35 -5.07 7.34 -3.51
N TRP A 36 -5.54 6.21 -4.01
CA TRP A 36 -5.77 5.01 -3.22
C TRP A 36 -4.50 4.34 -2.76
N ASN A 37 -3.62 4.03 -3.71
CA ASN A 37 -2.35 3.39 -3.40
C ASN A 37 -1.45 4.32 -2.58
N GLN A 38 -1.53 5.64 -2.75
CA GLN A 38 -0.86 6.60 -1.87
C GLN A 38 -1.37 6.53 -0.42
N LEU A 39 -2.68 6.43 -0.21
CA LEU A 39 -3.26 6.27 1.13
C LEU A 39 -2.86 4.94 1.76
N PHE A 40 -2.86 3.85 0.97
CA PHE A 40 -2.41 2.55 1.41
C PHE A 40 -0.92 2.56 1.83
N ILE A 41 -0.05 3.17 1.01
CA ILE A 41 1.39 3.32 1.31
C ILE A 41 1.59 4.07 2.62
N HIS A 42 0.89 5.19 2.81
CA HIS A 42 0.96 5.96 4.05
C HIS A 42 0.53 5.11 5.25
N THR A 43 -0.62 4.46 5.15
CA THR A 43 -1.16 3.61 6.23
C THR A 43 -0.17 2.49 6.58
N LEU A 44 0.35 1.79 5.58
CA LEU A 44 1.34 0.74 5.77
C LEU A 44 2.61 1.25 6.45
N ALA A 45 3.10 2.44 6.05
CA ALA A 45 4.26 3.06 6.66
C ALA A 45 4.02 3.39 8.15
N THR A 46 2.85 3.95 8.48
CA THR A 46 2.45 4.26 9.86
C THR A 46 2.37 2.98 10.70
N GLU A 47 1.69 1.95 10.22
CA GLU A 47 1.57 0.66 10.92
C GLU A 47 2.95 0.02 11.16
N CYS A 48 3.83 0.04 10.15
CA CYS A 48 5.20 -0.47 10.29
C CYS A 48 6.00 0.32 11.34
N ALA A 49 5.88 1.64 11.34
CA ALA A 49 6.53 2.50 12.33
C ALA A 49 6.04 2.19 13.76
N ASP A 50 4.73 2.01 13.93
CA ASP A 50 4.11 1.70 15.21
C ASP A 50 4.50 0.31 15.72
N ILE A 51 4.52 -0.71 14.85
CA ILE A 51 5.02 -2.05 15.18
C ILE A 51 6.48 -1.97 15.63
N ALA A 52 7.32 -1.24 14.90
CA ALA A 52 8.74 -1.12 15.21
C ALA A 52 8.99 -0.40 16.54
N LYS A 53 8.25 0.68 16.80
CA LYS A 53 8.28 1.45 18.05
C LYS A 53 7.89 0.61 19.26
N ASN A 54 6.95 -0.32 19.09
CA ASN A 54 6.45 -1.21 20.15
C ASN A 54 7.17 -2.57 20.18
N SER A 55 8.23 -2.75 19.39
CA SER A 55 9.00 -3.99 19.37
C SER A 55 9.90 -4.14 20.61
N ARG A 56 10.50 -5.32 20.78
CA ARG A 56 11.45 -5.59 21.88
C ARG A 56 12.73 -4.74 21.79
N ASP A 57 13.07 -4.23 20.60
CA ASP A 57 14.24 -3.39 20.37
C ASP A 57 13.90 -2.24 19.41
N PRO A 58 13.26 -1.16 19.91
CA PRO A 58 12.86 -0.05 19.07
C PRO A 58 14.06 0.74 18.53
N LYS A 59 15.21 0.72 19.22
CA LYS A 59 16.41 1.46 18.79
C LYS A 59 16.96 0.94 17.48
N ARG A 60 16.87 -0.37 17.24
CA ARG A 60 17.25 -1.00 15.97
C ARG A 60 16.54 -0.40 14.76
N PHE A 61 15.31 0.08 14.94
CA PHE A 61 14.46 0.52 13.84
C PHE A 61 14.22 2.04 13.79
N ALA A 62 14.82 2.80 14.71
CA ALA A 62 14.55 4.23 14.89
C ALA A 62 14.94 5.11 13.69
N GLN A 63 15.86 4.66 12.82
CA GLN A 63 16.35 5.41 11.66
C GLN A 63 15.76 4.92 10.32
N MET A 64 14.72 4.09 10.36
CA MET A 64 14.08 3.59 9.13
C MET A 64 13.17 4.64 8.51
N ASP A 65 13.30 4.84 7.19
CA ASP A 65 12.30 5.57 6.40
C ASP A 65 11.19 4.61 5.98
N TRP A 66 10.18 4.46 6.85
CA TRP A 66 9.04 3.59 6.62
C TRP A 66 8.22 3.99 5.40
N SER A 67 8.18 5.27 5.06
CA SER A 67 7.46 5.76 3.88
C SER A 67 8.13 5.28 2.60
N LEU A 68 9.46 5.40 2.53
CA LEU A 68 10.25 4.90 1.40
C LEU A 68 10.14 3.38 1.27
N LEU A 69 10.25 2.64 2.38
CA LEU A 69 10.15 1.18 2.40
C LEU A 69 8.76 0.69 1.98
N ALA A 70 7.69 1.30 2.49
CA ALA A 70 6.33 0.97 2.09
C ALA A 70 6.09 1.28 0.61
N ARG A 71 6.59 2.42 0.12
CA ARG A 71 6.50 2.80 -1.29
C ARG A 71 7.21 1.81 -2.20
N ASP A 72 8.44 1.39 -1.89
CA ASP A 72 9.18 0.37 -2.66
C ASP A 72 8.41 -0.96 -2.71
N ARG A 73 7.85 -1.38 -1.56
CA ARG A 73 7.11 -2.65 -1.51
C ARG A 73 5.81 -2.63 -2.30
N VAL A 74 5.04 -1.57 -2.19
CA VAL A 74 3.80 -1.41 -2.97
C VAL A 74 4.12 -1.29 -4.47
N TYR A 75 5.19 -0.57 -4.85
CA TYR A 75 5.65 -0.51 -6.24
C TYR A 75 5.95 -1.90 -6.80
N ARG A 76 6.72 -2.73 -6.09
CA ARG A 76 7.06 -4.09 -6.53
C ARG A 76 5.84 -4.99 -6.65
N ALA A 77 4.90 -4.88 -5.71
CA ALA A 77 3.64 -5.63 -5.75
C ALA A 77 2.82 -5.25 -6.99
N LEU A 78 2.58 -3.96 -7.20
CA LEU A 78 1.84 -3.43 -8.35
C LEU A 78 2.52 -3.76 -9.68
N LEU A 79 3.86 -3.71 -9.75
CA LEU A 79 4.61 -4.09 -10.95
C LEU A 79 4.45 -5.59 -11.26
N SER A 80 4.42 -6.43 -10.23
CA SER A 80 4.19 -7.87 -10.39
C SER A 80 2.77 -8.13 -10.87
N ILE A 81 1.77 -7.44 -10.30
CA ILE A 81 0.38 -7.53 -10.72
C ILE A 81 0.19 -7.04 -12.16
N SER A 82 0.78 -5.89 -12.54
CA SER A 82 0.63 -5.33 -13.89
C SER A 82 1.25 -6.22 -14.97
N LYS A 83 2.29 -6.98 -14.59
CA LYS A 83 2.96 -7.96 -15.45
C LYS A 83 2.31 -9.34 -15.41
N ALA A 84 1.39 -9.59 -14.47
CA ALA A 84 0.69 -10.86 -14.40
C ALA A 84 -0.07 -11.08 -15.72
N ARG A 85 0.02 -12.32 -16.20
CA ARG A 85 -0.69 -12.79 -17.39
C ARG A 85 -1.51 -14.01 -16.97
N PRO A 86 -2.69 -14.22 -17.57
CA PRO A 86 -3.42 -15.48 -17.41
C PRO A 86 -2.52 -16.64 -17.77
N ARG A 87 -2.65 -17.77 -17.08
CA ARG A 87 -1.93 -19.00 -17.46
C ARG A 87 -2.44 -19.49 -18.81
N PRO A 88 -1.66 -20.30 -19.55
CA PRO A 88 -2.15 -20.94 -20.76
C PRO A 88 -3.45 -21.71 -20.47
N GLY A 89 -4.54 -21.32 -21.14
CA GLY A 89 -5.88 -21.90 -20.94
C GLY A 89 -6.81 -21.11 -20.02
N GLU A 90 -6.32 -20.09 -19.31
CA GLU A 90 -7.16 -19.18 -18.53
C GLU A 90 -7.55 -17.94 -19.35
N THR A 91 -8.81 -17.52 -19.23
CA THR A 91 -9.25 -16.21 -19.71
C THR A 91 -8.78 -15.12 -18.74
N LYS A 92 -8.67 -13.88 -19.24
CA LYS A 92 -8.31 -12.71 -18.40
C LYS A 92 -9.28 -12.49 -17.23
N LYS A 93 -10.52 -12.98 -17.33
CA LYS A 93 -11.55 -12.87 -16.29
C LYS A 93 -11.40 -13.95 -15.22
N GLU A 94 -10.85 -15.12 -15.56
CA GLU A 94 -10.58 -16.20 -14.59
C GLU A 94 -9.29 -15.98 -13.81
N ALA A 95 -8.36 -15.19 -14.37
CA ALA A 95 -7.08 -14.84 -13.74
C ALA A 95 -7.11 -13.58 -12.87
N LEU A 96 -8.25 -12.88 -12.76
CA LEU A 96 -8.47 -11.67 -11.96
C LEU A 96 -9.45 -11.96 -10.82
#